data_AF-A0A510L711-F1
#
_entry.id   AF-A0A510L711-F1
#
_cell.length_a   1.000
_cell.length_b   1.000
_cell.length_c   1.000
_cell.angle_alpha   90.00
_cell.angle_beta   90.00
_cell.angle_gamma   90.00
#
_symmetry.space_group_name_H-M   'P 1'
#
loop_
_entity.id
_entity.type
_entity.pdbx_description
1 polymer ?
#
loop_
_entity_poly.entity_id
_entity_poly.type
_entity_poly.pdbx_seq_one_letter_code
_entity_poly.pdbx_strand_id
1 'polypeptide(L)' 'MKKVALLLVGLGALSCTNAKLVDYNTTRLNHIEDYLDENRPNPGSQKYRSLEREAEKWVDEQQQQ' A
#
# COMPACT_ATOMS: atom_id res chain seq x y z
N MET A 1 22.86 21.87 -14.81
CA MET A 1 23.28 21.91 -13.39
C MET A 1 22.24 22.61 -12.49
N LYS A 2 22.11 23.95 -12.51
CA LYS A 2 21.20 24.68 -11.59
C LYS A 2 19.71 24.31 -11.71
N LYS A 3 19.21 24.07 -12.93
CA LYS A 3 17.81 23.67 -13.16
C LYS A 3 17.48 22.25 -12.71
N VAL A 4 18.48 21.36 -12.69
CA VAL A 4 18.32 19.95 -12.24
C VAL A 4 18.23 19.88 -10.72
N ALA A 5 19.01 20.70 -10.02
CA ALA A 5 18.96 20.81 -8.56
C ALA A 5 17.58 21.32 -8.08
N LEU A 6 16.97 22.29 -8.77
CA LEU A 6 15.64 22.80 -8.44
C LEU A 6 14.53 21.74 -8.64
N LEU A 7 14.65 20.89 -9.66
CA LEU A 7 13.70 19.78 -9.89
C LEU A 7 13.78 18.71 -8.80
N LEU A 8 14.98 18.32 -8.38
CA LEU A 8 15.19 17.34 -7.31
C LEU A 8 14.70 17.83 -5.94
N VAL A 9 14.90 19.12 -5.64
CA VAL A 9 14.40 19.74 -4.41
C VAL A 9 12.87 19.88 -4.44
N GLY A 10 12.29 20.23 -5.60
CA GLY A 10 10.84 20.31 -5.77
C GLY A 10 10.12 18.97 -5.61
N LEU A 11 10.70 17.89 -6.14
CA LEU A 11 10.20 16.52 -5.93
C LEU A 11 10.35 16.07 -4.47
N GLY A 12 11.47 16.43 -3.82
CA GLY A 12 11.70 16.13 -2.40
C GLY A 12 10.68 16.82 -1.48
N ALA A 13 10.28 18.06 -1.76
CA ALA A 13 9.31 18.80 -0.95
C ALA A 13 7.87 18.28 -1.08
N LEU A 14 7.50 17.69 -2.22
CA LEU A 14 6.19 17.05 -2.42
C LEU A 14 6.10 15.64 -1.82
N SER A 15 7.26 15.05 -1.47
CA SER A 15 7.37 13.68 -0.94
C SER A 15 7.09 13.56 0.56
N CYS A 16 6.80 14.67 1.25
CA CYS A 16 6.25 14.63 2.59
C CYS A 16 4.75 14.28 2.55
N THR A 17 4.40 13.19 1.85
CA THR A 17 3.22 12.40 2.22
C THR A 17 3.31 12.19 3.73
N ASN A 18 2.25 12.49 4.47
CA ASN A 18 2.28 12.41 5.92
C ASN A 18 2.55 10.95 6.31
N ALA A 19 3.83 10.59 6.48
CA ALA A 19 4.29 9.21 6.61
C ALA A 19 3.60 8.54 7.79
N LYS A 20 3.27 9.33 8.83
CA LYS A 20 2.48 8.91 9.98
C LYS A 20 1.04 8.53 9.63
N LEU A 21 0.37 9.26 8.73
CA LEU A 21 -0.98 8.89 8.27
C LEU A 21 -0.96 7.64 7.41
N VAL A 22 0.02 7.52 6.51
CA VAL A 22 0.20 6.32 5.69
C VAL A 22 0.45 5.12 6.59
N ASP A 23 1.42 5.21 7.50
CA ASP A 23 1.76 4.16 8.47
C ASP A 23 0.58 3.77 9.37
N TYR A 24 -0.18 4.76 9.87
CA TYR A 24 -1.38 4.52 10.67
C TYR A 24 -2.44 3.73 9.90
N ASN A 25 -2.73 4.11 8.65
CA ASN A 25 -3.71 3.42 7.84
C ASN A 25 -3.24 2.01 7.45
N THR A 26 -1.96 1.86 7.09
CA THR A 26 -1.35 0.55 6.80
C THR A 26 -1.45 -0.39 8.01
N THR A 27 -1.14 0.11 9.21
CA THR A 27 -1.26 -0.67 10.45
C THR A 27 -2.68 -1.13 10.70
N ARG A 28 -3.68 -0.26 10.47
CA ARG A 28 -5.09 -0.62 10.63
C ARG A 28 -5.55 -1.66 9.62
N LEU A 29 -5.12 -1.53 8.36
CA LEU A 29 -5.45 -2.51 7.32
C LEU A 29 -4.81 -3.87 7.64
N ASN A 30 -3.55 -3.90 8.07
CA ASN A 30 -2.89 -5.13 8.56
C ASN A 30 -3.74 -5.81 9.63
N HIS A 31 -4.10 -5.06 10.67
CA HIS A 31 -4.86 -5.60 11.79
C HIS A 31 -6.22 -6.19 11.37
N ILE A 32 -6.93 -5.51 10.45
CA ILE A 32 -8.21 -6.00 9.93
C ILE A 32 -8.01 -7.29 9.12
N GLU A 33 -7.02 -7.30 8.23
CA GLU A 33 -6.75 -8.48 7.40
C GLU A 33 -6.34 -9.68 8.24
N ASP A 34 -5.50 -9.48 9.26
CA ASP A 34 -5.08 -10.53 10.21
C ASP A 34 -6.28 -11.06 11.01
N TYR A 35 -7.11 -10.16 11.56
CA TYR A 35 -8.31 -10.57 12.30
C TYR A 35 -9.25 -11.41 11.43
N LEU A 36 -9.52 -10.97 10.19
CA LEU A 36 -10.38 -11.70 9.27
C LEU A 36 -9.76 -13.03 8.82
N ASP A 37 -8.43 -13.13 8.81
CA ASP A 37 -7.70 -14.36 8.50
C ASP A 37 -7.83 -15.41 9.61
N GLU A 38 -7.69 -14.97 10.85
CA GLU A 38 -7.79 -15.80 12.05
C GLU A 38 -9.24 -16.21 12.35
N ASN A 39 -10.20 -15.37 11.99
CA ASN A 39 -11.62 -15.54 12.30
C ASN A 39 -12.46 -15.88 11.07
N ARG A 40 -11.89 -16.54 10.05
CA ARG A 40 -12.62 -16.85 8.81
C ARG A 40 -13.89 -17.68 9.10
N PRO A 41 -15.07 -17.21 8.68
CA PRO A 41 -16.33 -17.90 8.97
C PRO A 41 -16.51 -19.18 8.14
N ASN A 42 -15.86 -19.28 6.97
CA ASN A 42 -15.94 -20.46 6.12
C ASN A 42 -14.53 -21.00 5.81
N PRO A 43 -14.16 -22.19 6.31
CA PRO A 43 -12.92 -22.84 5.92
C PRO A 43 -12.83 -23.01 4.41
N GLY A 44 -11.74 -22.51 3.80
CA GLY A 44 -11.51 -22.58 2.36
C GLY A 44 -12.02 -21.39 1.54
N SER A 45 -12.68 -20.40 2.15
CA SER A 45 -12.93 -19.13 1.45
C SER A 45 -11.64 -18.40 1.14
N GLN A 46 -11.65 -17.58 0.09
CA GLN A 46 -10.52 -16.72 -0.27
C GLN A 46 -10.12 -15.83 0.92
N LYS A 47 -8.81 -15.66 1.12
CA LYS A 47 -8.27 -14.70 2.10
C LYS A 47 -8.73 -13.30 1.71
N TYR A 48 -9.37 -12.60 2.65
CA TYR A 48 -9.71 -11.20 2.47
C TYR A 48 -8.43 -10.37 2.26
N ARG A 49 -8.47 -9.44 1.32
CA ARG A 49 -7.45 -8.42 1.10
C ARG A 49 -8.15 -7.09 0.90
N SER A 50 -7.50 -6.01 1.33
CA SER A 50 -7.92 -4.66 0.99
C SER A 50 -7.82 -4.40 -0.52
N LEU A 51 -8.66 -3.50 -1.03
CA LEU A 51 -8.70 -3.15 -2.45
C LEU A 51 -7.35 -2.61 -2.94
N GLU A 52 -6.65 -1.88 -2.08
CA GLU A 52 -5.31 -1.37 -2.32
C GLU A 52 -4.32 -2.51 -2.61
N ARG A 53 -4.35 -3.60 -1.82
CA ARG A 53 -3.50 -4.78 -2.04
C ARG A 53 -3.92 -5.61 -3.24
N GLU A 54 -5.21 -5.66 -3.54
CA GLU A 54 -5.69 -6.31 -4.75
C GLU A 54 -5.21 -5.56 -6.00
N ALA A 55 -5.21 -4.22 -5.96
CA ALA A 55 -4.66 -3.40 -7.03
C ALA A 55 -3.14 -3.60 -7.18
N GLU A 56 -2.39 -3.63 -6.08
CA GLU A 56 -0.95 -3.93 -6.10
C GLU A 56 -0.66 -5.30 -6.71
N LYS A 57 -1.36 -6.34 -6.26
CA LYS A 57 -1.25 -7.70 -6.81
C LYS A 57 -1.54 -7.74 -8.31
N TRP A 58 -2.58 -7.03 -8.75
CA TRP A 58 -2.92 -6.94 -10.17
C TRP A 58 -1.79 -6.30 -10.98
N VAL A 59 -1.20 -5.20 -10.50
CA VAL A 59 -0.06 -4.54 -11.15
C VAL A 59 1.14 -5.49 -11.25
N ASP A 60 1.47 -6.19 -10.16
CA ASP A 60 2.58 -7.16 -10.13
C ASP A 60 2.36 -8.30 -11.13
N GLU A 61 1.13 -8.81 -11.23
CA GLU A 61 0.74 -9.86 -12.19
C GLU A 61 0.82 -9.38 -13.65
N GLN A 62 0.57 -8.10 -13.93
CA GLN A 62 0.75 -7.54 -15.28
C GLN A 62 2.23 -7.38 -15.63
N GLN A 63 3.10 -7.08 -14.66
CA GLN A 63 4.54 -6.92 -14.91
C GLN A 63 5.29 -8.25 -15.11
N GLN A 64 4.70 -9.36 -14.66
CA GLN A 64 5.27 -10.70 -14.80
C GLN A 64 4.84 -11.43 -16.10
N GLN A 65 3.95 -10.83 -16.89
CA GLN A 65 3.50 -11.32 -18.20
C GLN A 65 4.32 -10.71 -19.33
#